data_AF-A0A355GJP5-F1
#
_entry.id   AF-A0A355GJP5-F1
#
_cell.length_a   1.000
_cell.length_b   1.000
_cell.length_c   1.000
_cell.angle_alpha   90.00
_cell.angle_beta   90.00
_cell.angle_gamma   90.00
#
_symmetry.space_group_name_H-M   'P 1'
#
loop_
_entity.id
_entity.type
_entity.pdbx_description
1 polymer ?
#
loop_
_entity_poly.entity_id
_entity_poly.type
_entity_poly.pdbx_seq_one_letter_code
_entity_poly.pdbx_strand_id
1 'polypeptide(L)'
;SKPTAVHFSLIFFVMTTLIGGVAAYLGYSDLAEANVKLDQAQKDSQRDGVAVRKLDEEIQALKKLIGNEQEEVGLDNKTPNTVIGATELDIKTHADVLAEPTIKNTLIKLSAQLNQTKTELAAEQKAKNDLEAALQQLKSNMDKKVDEHRKARDSSEKDLADTQKVKEEEVGAKDQQIAALQKENEEILIELDQLRETNAKTIKDLENKNNTYASLIDTLRSRLDQVQKYSFEVPDGVVRTVDNSTGVVWINLGEADRLPKRMTFSVYRKAHQGIGRGEEDIIGAIEVTKILGPHLSEARIVGDDIYQPISPGDPIYTPLWGVGRPETFAISGIIDLDGDGKSDMDLLTRIIENANAKIDNQVTENGERTGDGLTVHTKFLVIGESPDVEAAKTDEQRDKMQELLAKMKEIREEARLKAVRVIGINDFLSYIGYKPQRRLFVPGSGVKSPIKQGAKVTGVNDVSTGTVSGAYTRGKGLKQQTSSGQTSKVFGTSN
;
A
#
# COMPACT_ATOMS: atom_id res chain seq x y z
N SER A 1 199.76 97.55 -11.82
CA SER A 1 200.15 96.19 -12.27
C SER A 1 198.87 95.37 -12.47
N LYS A 2 198.78 94.62 -13.58
CA LYS A 2 197.69 93.67 -13.88
C LYS A 2 198.00 92.29 -13.22
N PRO A 3 197.05 91.66 -12.54
CA PRO A 3 196.87 90.19 -12.45
C PRO A 3 195.56 89.80 -13.19
N THR A 4 195.46 88.87 -14.15
CA THR A 4 195.72 87.41 -14.26
C THR A 4 194.65 86.48 -13.66
N ALA A 5 194.41 85.36 -14.36
CA ALA A 5 193.20 84.53 -14.45
C ALA A 5 192.66 83.83 -13.17
N VAL A 6 193.25 84.04 -11.98
CA VAL A 6 192.84 83.36 -10.74
C VAL A 6 191.52 83.92 -10.15
N HIS A 7 191.14 85.15 -10.51
CA HIS A 7 189.96 85.80 -9.96
C HIS A 7 188.62 85.23 -10.50
N PHE A 8 188.60 84.63 -11.70
CA PHE A 8 187.36 84.12 -12.30
C PHE A 8 186.97 82.72 -11.79
N SER A 9 187.93 81.84 -11.45
CA SER A 9 187.62 80.48 -10.97
C SER A 9 187.07 80.45 -9.54
N LEU A 10 187.54 81.36 -8.67
CA LEU A 10 187.10 81.43 -7.28
C LEU A 10 185.65 81.88 -7.15
N ILE A 11 185.21 82.83 -7.99
CA ILE A 11 183.83 83.33 -7.99
C ILE A 11 182.85 82.23 -8.43
N PHE A 12 183.21 81.42 -9.43
CA PHE A 12 182.35 80.33 -9.93
C PHE A 12 182.19 79.20 -8.91
N PHE A 13 183.27 78.84 -8.20
CA PHE A 13 183.21 77.81 -7.15
C PHE A 13 182.26 78.21 -6.03
N VAL A 14 182.36 79.45 -5.53
CA VAL A 14 181.52 79.96 -4.43
C VAL A 14 180.03 79.99 -4.82
N MET A 15 179.71 80.41 -6.06
CA MET A 15 178.32 80.43 -6.54
C MET A 15 177.72 79.02 -6.67
N THR A 16 178.49 78.03 -7.10
CA THR A 16 177.99 76.66 -7.31
C THR A 16 177.67 75.97 -5.97
N THR A 17 178.50 76.19 -4.94
CA THR A 17 178.24 75.67 -3.59
C THR A 17 177.00 76.27 -2.94
N LEU A 18 176.73 77.57 -3.16
CA LEU A 18 175.53 78.22 -2.62
C LEU A 18 174.24 77.71 -3.26
N ILE A 19 174.23 77.51 -4.59
CA ILE A 19 173.04 76.99 -5.29
C ILE A 19 172.78 75.53 -4.89
N GLY A 20 173.83 74.70 -4.79
CA GLY A 20 173.69 73.31 -4.36
C GLY A 20 173.17 73.16 -2.93
N GLY A 21 173.57 74.05 -2.01
CA GLY A 21 173.11 74.05 -0.62
C GLY A 21 171.61 74.36 -0.49
N VAL A 22 171.06 75.28 -1.29
CA VAL A 22 169.63 75.63 -1.24
C VAL A 22 168.75 74.52 -1.81
N ALA A 23 169.18 73.85 -2.88
CA ALA A 23 168.44 72.73 -3.46
C ALA A 23 168.32 71.53 -2.50
N ALA A 24 169.38 71.23 -1.73
CA ALA A 24 169.35 70.15 -0.75
C ALA A 24 168.41 70.44 0.44
N TYR A 25 168.33 71.69 0.89
CA TYR A 25 167.46 72.09 1.99
C TYR A 25 165.97 72.04 1.60
N LEU A 26 165.62 72.54 0.41
CA LEU A 26 164.25 72.47 -0.10
C LEU A 26 163.81 71.01 -0.32
N GLY A 27 164.69 70.14 -0.80
CA GLY A 27 164.39 68.71 -0.95
C GLY A 27 164.14 67.98 0.39
N TYR A 28 164.80 68.40 1.48
CA TYR A 28 164.61 67.80 2.80
C TYR A 28 163.33 68.29 3.50
N SER A 29 162.94 69.55 3.31
CA SER A 29 161.70 70.08 3.88
C SER A 29 160.45 69.45 3.27
N ASP A 30 160.42 69.24 1.95
CA ASP A 30 159.28 68.62 1.26
C ASP A 30 159.11 67.13 1.65
N LEU A 31 160.22 66.41 1.87
CA LEU A 31 160.19 65.02 2.36
C LEU A 31 159.66 64.91 3.79
N ALA A 32 159.99 65.86 4.66
CA ALA A 32 159.49 65.89 6.04
C ALA A 32 157.97 66.13 6.09
N GLU A 33 157.44 67.06 5.27
CA GLU A 33 156.01 67.34 5.24
C GLU A 33 155.18 66.19 4.65
N ALA A 34 155.72 65.49 3.64
CA ALA A 34 155.08 64.31 3.06
C ALA A 34 154.91 63.17 4.07
N ASN A 35 155.90 62.95 4.95
CA ASN A 35 155.86 61.87 5.94
C ASN A 35 154.80 62.09 7.04
N VAL A 36 154.59 63.34 7.48
CA VAL A 36 153.57 63.65 8.51
C VAL A 36 152.15 63.43 7.97
N LYS A 37 151.88 63.81 6.72
CA LYS A 37 150.59 63.54 6.06
C LYS A 37 150.33 62.03 5.92
N LEU A 38 151.38 61.23 5.74
CA LEU A 38 151.31 59.78 5.61
C LEU A 38 150.97 59.09 6.95
N ASP A 39 151.59 59.53 8.06
CA ASP A 39 151.30 58.99 9.41
C ASP A 39 149.88 59.32 9.89
N GLN A 40 149.40 60.53 9.61
CA GLN A 40 148.03 60.93 9.93
C GLN A 40 147.01 60.09 9.13
N ALA A 41 147.24 59.91 7.82
CA ALA A 41 146.40 59.06 6.98
C ALA A 41 146.39 57.59 7.43
N GLN A 42 147.51 57.07 7.98
CA GLN A 42 147.55 55.72 8.54
C GLN A 42 146.70 55.56 9.79
N LYS A 43 146.70 56.53 10.70
CA LYS A 43 145.90 56.48 11.93
C LYS A 43 144.39 56.55 11.65
N ASP A 44 143.98 57.41 10.75
CA ASP A 44 142.57 57.52 10.34
C ASP A 44 142.11 56.22 9.64
N SER A 45 142.96 55.63 8.78
CA SER A 45 142.69 54.32 8.15
C SER A 45 142.52 53.18 9.17
N GLN A 46 143.31 53.16 10.25
CA GLN A 46 143.17 52.14 11.31
C GLN A 46 141.86 52.30 12.09
N ARG A 47 141.47 53.54 12.43
CA ARG A 47 140.24 53.82 13.15
C ARG A 47 139.01 53.44 12.32
N ASP A 48 139.01 53.81 11.04
CA ASP A 48 137.94 53.44 10.11
C ASP A 48 137.90 51.92 9.92
N GLY A 49 139.06 51.26 9.85
CA GLY A 49 139.16 49.80 9.78
C GLY A 49 138.52 49.07 10.97
N VAL A 50 138.62 49.61 12.20
CA VAL A 50 137.96 49.02 13.38
C VAL A 50 136.45 49.23 13.36
N ALA A 51 135.99 50.43 12.97
CA ALA A 51 134.56 50.73 12.86
C ALA A 51 133.88 49.86 11.79
N VAL A 52 134.55 49.64 10.65
CA VAL A 52 134.07 48.79 9.56
C VAL A 52 133.95 47.32 10.01
N ARG A 53 134.93 46.78 10.75
CA ARG A 53 134.86 45.41 11.27
C ARG A 53 133.67 45.19 12.20
N LYS A 54 133.40 46.15 13.08
CA LYS A 54 132.27 46.07 14.01
C LYS A 54 130.92 46.10 13.28
N LEU A 55 130.79 46.98 12.27
CA LEU A 55 129.60 47.01 11.42
C LEU A 55 129.43 45.71 10.64
N ASP A 56 130.51 45.10 10.15
CA ASP A 56 130.45 43.81 9.47
C ASP A 56 129.99 42.69 10.42
N GLU A 57 130.51 42.63 11.65
CA GLU A 57 130.04 41.69 12.68
C GLU A 57 128.54 41.86 13.01
N GLU A 58 128.07 43.10 13.17
CA GLU A 58 126.65 43.41 13.42
C GLU A 58 125.76 43.03 12.22
N ILE A 59 126.23 43.29 11.00
CA ILE A 59 125.56 42.88 9.75
C ILE A 59 125.50 41.35 9.66
N GLN A 60 126.59 40.63 9.95
CA GLN A 60 126.61 39.16 9.94
C GLN A 60 125.65 38.56 10.98
N ALA A 61 125.54 39.17 12.15
CA ALA A 61 124.56 38.76 13.15
C ALA A 61 123.10 38.97 12.66
N LEU A 62 122.82 40.08 11.97
CA LEU A 62 121.50 40.34 11.39
C LEU A 62 121.17 39.37 10.24
N LYS A 63 122.14 39.10 9.35
CA LYS A 63 122.05 38.12 8.27
C LYS A 63 121.62 36.75 8.81
N LYS A 64 122.29 36.29 9.86
CA LYS A 64 121.99 35.02 10.54
C LYS A 64 120.61 34.99 11.20
N LEU A 65 120.18 36.10 11.80
CA LEU A 65 118.85 36.20 12.44
C LEU A 65 117.71 36.10 11.41
N ILE A 66 117.90 36.70 10.23
CA ILE A 66 116.93 36.66 9.13
C ILE A 66 116.99 35.31 8.39
N GLY A 67 118.11 34.59 8.48
CA GLY A 67 118.34 33.31 7.81
C GLY A 67 118.94 33.46 6.40
N ASN A 68 119.39 34.67 6.05
CA ASN A 68 119.92 35.03 4.75
C ASN A 68 121.40 35.45 4.88
N GLU A 69 122.31 34.51 4.61
CA GLU A 69 123.76 34.64 4.86
C GLU A 69 124.59 34.98 3.60
N GLN A 70 123.96 35.61 2.59
CA GLN A 70 124.65 35.98 1.36
C GLN A 70 125.79 36.98 1.63
N GLU A 71 126.85 36.93 0.81
CA GLU A 71 128.07 37.72 0.98
C GLU A 71 127.78 39.23 0.92
N GLU A 72 126.94 39.66 -0.01
CA GLU A 72 126.53 41.06 -0.19
C GLU A 72 125.19 41.39 0.48
N VAL A 73 125.11 42.54 1.15
CA VAL A 73 123.86 43.05 1.76
C VAL A 73 122.87 43.53 0.67
N GLY A 74 123.38 44.16 -0.40
CA GLY A 74 122.60 44.55 -1.57
C GLY A 74 121.67 45.75 -1.37
N LEU A 75 122.16 46.83 -0.75
CA LEU A 75 121.37 48.06 -0.52
C LEU A 75 120.92 48.72 -1.84
N ASP A 76 121.84 48.79 -2.81
CA ASP A 76 121.60 49.48 -4.09
C ASP A 76 121.18 48.53 -5.22
N ASN A 77 121.51 47.23 -5.11
CA ASN A 77 121.16 46.21 -6.09
C ASN A 77 120.56 44.98 -5.39
N LYS A 78 119.24 44.91 -5.38
CA LYS A 78 118.47 43.85 -4.74
C LYS A 78 118.29 42.69 -5.70
N THR A 79 119.10 41.65 -5.54
CA THR A 79 118.98 40.41 -6.32
C THR A 79 118.78 39.23 -5.38
N PRO A 80 118.29 38.07 -5.84
CA PRO A 80 118.16 36.87 -5.00
C PRO A 80 119.47 36.40 -4.34
N ASN A 81 120.62 36.87 -4.83
CA ASN A 81 121.94 36.57 -4.30
C ASN A 81 122.45 37.61 -3.28
N THR A 82 121.65 38.62 -2.94
CA THR A 82 121.93 39.57 -1.86
C THR A 82 120.96 39.37 -0.71
N VAL A 83 121.36 39.73 0.51
CA VAL A 83 120.55 39.49 1.72
C VAL A 83 119.19 40.16 1.64
N ILE A 84 119.13 41.43 1.20
CA ILE A 84 117.85 42.16 1.07
C ILE A 84 116.98 41.54 -0.03
N GLY A 85 117.55 41.17 -1.19
CA GLY A 85 116.78 40.58 -2.28
C GLY A 85 116.31 39.15 -2.00
N ALA A 86 117.11 38.33 -1.33
CA ALA A 86 116.72 37.00 -0.85
C ALA A 86 115.60 37.10 0.20
N THR A 87 115.71 38.06 1.12
CA THR A 87 114.66 38.30 2.14
C THR A 87 113.34 38.76 1.51
N GLU A 88 113.38 39.65 0.51
CA GLU A 88 112.19 40.06 -0.25
C GLU A 88 111.58 38.87 -1.02
N LEU A 89 112.41 37.98 -1.56
CA LEU A 89 111.97 36.76 -2.23
C LEU A 89 111.32 35.77 -1.25
N ASP A 90 111.89 35.57 -0.07
CA ASP A 90 111.35 34.67 0.96
C ASP A 90 109.99 35.17 1.48
N ILE A 91 109.89 36.49 1.73
CA ILE A 91 108.62 37.14 2.09
C ILE A 91 107.57 36.85 1.01
N LYS A 92 107.91 37.05 -0.27
CA LYS A 92 106.99 36.82 -1.37
C LYS A 92 106.62 35.34 -1.54
N THR A 93 107.58 34.44 -1.36
CA THR A 93 107.39 32.99 -1.61
C THR A 93 106.58 32.33 -0.50
N HIS A 94 106.80 32.72 0.76
CA HIS A 94 106.19 32.05 1.90
C HIS A 94 104.96 32.76 2.47
N ALA A 95 104.82 34.07 2.25
CA ALA A 95 103.64 34.81 2.69
C ALA A 95 102.65 35.11 1.55
N ASP A 96 103.06 35.00 0.28
CA ASP A 96 102.23 35.20 -0.91
C ASP A 96 101.37 36.48 -0.81
N VAL A 97 100.03 36.36 -0.77
CA VAL A 97 99.08 37.49 -0.68
C VAL A 97 99.20 38.27 0.64
N LEU A 98 99.82 37.68 1.67
CA LEU A 98 100.07 38.29 2.98
C LEU A 98 101.46 38.93 3.10
N ALA A 99 102.24 38.93 2.02
CA ALA A 99 103.56 39.58 1.94
C ALA A 99 103.47 41.08 2.25
N GLU A 100 104.36 41.57 3.13
CA GLU A 100 104.45 42.98 3.52
C GLU A 100 105.87 43.53 3.34
N PRO A 101 106.08 44.86 3.31
CA PRO A 101 107.39 45.47 3.08
C PRO A 101 108.48 45.11 4.11
N THR A 102 108.10 44.55 5.26
CA THR A 102 109.05 44.11 6.29
C THR A 102 108.69 42.71 6.79
N ILE A 103 109.69 41.93 7.20
CA ILE A 103 109.51 40.61 7.80
C ILE A 103 108.55 40.69 8.99
N LYS A 104 108.70 41.71 9.85
CA LYS A 104 107.87 41.91 11.04
C LYS A 104 106.38 42.06 10.69
N ASN A 105 106.04 42.91 9.72
CA ASN A 105 104.64 43.10 9.31
C ASN A 105 104.07 41.83 8.65
N THR A 106 104.90 41.13 7.88
CA THR A 106 104.53 39.85 7.24
C THR A 106 104.21 38.80 8.30
N LEU A 107 105.05 38.65 9.33
CA LEU A 107 104.82 37.76 10.46
C LEU A 107 103.57 38.14 11.27
N ILE A 108 103.31 39.44 11.46
CA ILE A 108 102.08 39.91 12.12
C ILE A 108 100.86 39.48 11.31
N LYS A 109 100.83 39.70 9.99
CA LYS A 109 99.72 39.28 9.12
C LYS A 109 99.54 37.76 9.09
N LEU A 110 100.62 37.01 8.97
CA LEU A 110 100.59 35.54 9.02
C LEU A 110 100.05 35.04 10.38
N SER A 111 100.48 35.64 11.49
CA SER A 111 99.97 35.28 12.82
C SER A 111 98.50 35.65 13.00
N ALA A 112 98.05 36.76 12.43
CA ALA A 112 96.64 37.17 12.42
C ALA A 112 95.79 36.18 11.61
N GLN A 113 96.24 35.79 10.41
CA GLN A 113 95.57 34.78 9.58
C GLN A 113 95.57 33.40 10.26
N LEU A 114 96.66 33.00 10.91
CA LEU A 114 96.75 31.75 11.64
C LEU A 114 95.77 31.74 12.84
N ASN A 115 95.69 32.85 13.57
CA ASN A 115 94.71 32.99 14.65
C ASN A 115 93.28 32.98 14.11
N GLN A 116 93.00 33.68 13.01
CA GLN A 116 91.69 33.68 12.35
C GLN A 116 91.30 32.27 11.89
N THR A 117 92.16 31.57 11.15
CA THR A 117 91.91 30.19 10.70
C THR A 117 91.75 29.22 11.86
N LYS A 118 92.48 29.40 12.97
CA LYS A 118 92.28 28.62 14.20
C LYS A 118 90.92 28.89 14.83
N THR A 119 90.45 30.14 14.84
CA THR A 119 89.11 30.49 15.34
C THR A 119 88.01 29.95 14.43
N GLU A 120 88.19 30.01 13.11
CA GLU A 120 87.27 29.44 12.12
C GLU A 120 87.21 27.92 12.24
N LEU A 121 88.36 27.23 12.36
CA LEU A 121 88.40 25.78 12.57
C LEU A 121 87.70 25.35 13.86
N ALA A 122 87.88 26.10 14.94
CA ALA A 122 87.18 25.83 16.20
C ALA A 122 85.67 26.05 16.06
N ALA A 123 85.23 27.08 15.33
CA ALA A 123 83.83 27.34 15.04
C ALA A 123 83.23 26.23 14.15
N GLU A 124 83.94 25.81 13.10
CA GLU A 124 83.50 24.75 12.19
C GLU A 124 83.43 23.40 12.88
N GLN A 125 84.40 23.07 13.75
CA GLN A 125 84.37 21.86 14.54
C GLN A 125 83.19 21.86 15.53
N LYS A 126 82.87 23.01 16.12
CA LYS A 126 81.67 23.18 16.95
C LYS A 126 80.40 22.98 16.11
N ALA A 127 80.30 23.63 14.95
CA ALA A 127 79.16 23.50 14.05
C ALA A 127 78.95 22.05 13.58
N LYS A 128 80.04 21.33 13.28
CA LYS A 128 80.00 19.90 12.94
C LYS A 128 79.45 19.07 14.09
N ASN A 129 79.95 19.27 15.32
CA ASN A 129 79.47 18.54 16.49
C ASN A 129 77.99 18.84 16.78
N ASP A 130 77.58 20.11 16.65
CA ASP A 130 76.19 20.54 16.82
C ASP A 130 75.28 19.92 15.75
N LEU A 131 75.75 19.83 14.50
CA LEU A 131 75.03 19.18 13.39
C LEU A 131 74.90 17.68 13.60
N GLU A 132 75.96 17.00 14.05
CA GLU A 132 75.94 15.57 14.38
C GLU A 132 74.94 15.29 15.52
N ALA A 133 74.93 16.12 16.56
CA ALA A 133 73.96 16.03 17.65
C ALA A 133 72.52 16.26 17.16
N ALA A 134 72.30 17.27 16.32
CA ALA A 134 71.00 17.55 15.70
C ALA A 134 70.53 16.38 14.82
N LEU A 135 71.43 15.77 14.04
CA LEU A 135 71.13 14.60 13.22
C LEU A 135 70.74 13.38 14.07
N GLN A 136 71.45 13.14 15.17
CA GLN A 136 71.11 12.04 16.09
C GLN A 136 69.75 12.27 16.75
N GLN A 137 69.46 13.49 17.20
CA GLN A 137 68.14 13.84 17.73
C GLN A 137 67.04 13.69 16.68
N LEU A 138 67.29 14.15 15.45
CA LEU A 138 66.33 14.02 14.37
C LEU A 138 66.04 12.55 14.05
N LYS A 139 67.08 11.69 13.97
CA LYS A 139 66.91 10.25 13.81
C LYS A 139 66.08 9.64 14.94
N SER A 140 66.41 9.93 16.20
CA SER A 140 65.62 9.41 17.33
C SER A 140 64.15 9.86 17.29
N ASN A 141 63.88 11.11 16.89
CA ASN A 141 62.52 11.61 16.76
C ASN A 141 61.76 10.95 15.61
N MET A 142 62.43 10.65 14.50
CA MET A 142 61.84 9.91 13.39
C MET A 142 61.56 8.46 13.77
N ASP A 143 62.49 7.79 14.46
CA ASP A 143 62.28 6.42 14.95
C ASP A 143 61.09 6.34 15.90
N LYS A 144 60.95 7.30 16.83
CA LYS A 144 59.77 7.40 17.71
C LYS A 144 58.47 7.57 16.91
N LYS A 145 58.45 8.46 15.92
CA LYS A 145 57.26 8.66 15.07
C LYS A 145 56.93 7.41 14.25
N VAL A 146 57.93 6.73 13.72
CA VAL A 146 57.75 5.47 12.98
C VAL A 146 57.16 4.40 13.90
N ASP A 147 57.66 4.27 15.13
CA ASP A 147 57.12 3.32 16.11
C ASP A 147 55.69 3.66 16.54
N GLU A 148 55.38 4.94 16.75
CA GLU A 148 54.02 5.42 17.04
C GLU A 148 53.07 5.09 15.89
N HIS A 149 53.44 5.40 14.65
CA HIS A 149 52.63 5.09 13.48
C HIS A 149 52.48 3.59 13.27
N ARG A 150 53.54 2.80 13.51
CA ARG A 150 53.49 1.34 13.41
C ARG A 150 52.53 0.75 14.43
N LYS A 151 52.60 1.17 15.70
CA LYS A 151 51.67 0.74 16.75
C LYS A 151 50.23 1.11 16.44
N ALA A 152 49.99 2.33 15.95
CA ALA A 152 48.67 2.79 15.55
C ALA A 152 48.12 1.98 14.35
N ARG A 153 48.99 1.61 13.40
CA ARG A 153 48.62 0.74 12.29
C ARG A 153 48.25 -0.66 12.76
N ASP A 154 49.10 -1.26 13.59
CA ASP A 154 48.89 -2.62 14.12
C ASP A 154 47.63 -2.69 14.99
N SER A 155 47.31 -1.63 15.77
CA SER A 155 46.05 -1.56 16.52
C SER A 155 44.85 -1.41 15.58
N SER A 156 44.92 -0.50 14.61
CA SER A 156 43.83 -0.29 13.65
C SER A 156 43.54 -1.53 12.80
N GLU A 157 44.59 -2.28 12.44
CA GLU A 157 44.48 -3.52 11.66
C GLU A 157 43.81 -4.64 12.49
N LYS A 158 44.11 -4.72 13.79
CA LYS A 158 43.40 -5.62 14.73
C LYS A 158 41.95 -5.19 14.95
N ASP A 159 41.70 -3.92 15.24
CA ASP A 159 40.35 -3.39 15.46
C ASP A 159 39.47 -3.62 14.23
N LEU A 160 40.03 -3.45 13.02
CA LEU A 160 39.33 -3.72 11.77
C LEU A 160 39.01 -5.20 11.62
N ALA A 161 39.96 -6.10 11.91
CA ALA A 161 39.74 -7.54 11.85
C ALA A 161 38.68 -8.01 12.85
N ASP A 162 38.72 -7.51 14.09
CA ASP A 162 37.75 -7.83 15.13
C ASP A 162 36.35 -7.28 14.75
N THR A 163 36.28 -6.06 14.21
CA THR A 163 35.02 -5.47 13.76
C THR A 163 34.43 -6.24 12.57
N GLN A 164 35.27 -6.68 11.62
CA GLN A 164 34.82 -7.52 10.50
C GLN A 164 34.26 -8.85 11.00
N LYS A 165 34.95 -9.51 11.93
CA LYS A 165 34.49 -10.77 12.51
C LYS A 165 33.15 -10.62 13.23
N VAL A 166 33.01 -9.61 14.10
CA VAL A 166 31.74 -9.34 14.80
C VAL A 166 30.63 -9.06 13.80
N LYS A 167 30.90 -8.28 12.76
CA LYS A 167 29.91 -7.97 11.72
C LYS A 167 29.50 -9.20 10.92
N GLU A 168 30.43 -10.08 10.57
CA GLU A 168 30.12 -11.35 9.88
C GLU A 168 29.27 -12.28 10.76
N GLU A 169 29.58 -12.37 12.06
CA GLU A 169 28.79 -13.13 13.02
C GLU A 169 27.36 -12.55 13.18
N GLU A 170 27.22 -11.23 13.32
CA GLU A 170 25.91 -10.57 13.41
C GLU A 170 25.09 -10.70 12.13
N VAL A 171 25.71 -10.52 10.96
CA VAL A 171 25.03 -10.69 9.67
C VAL A 171 24.58 -12.13 9.49
N GLY A 172 25.44 -13.11 9.79
CA GLY A 172 25.08 -14.52 9.74
C GLY A 172 23.93 -14.88 10.68
N ALA A 173 23.92 -14.33 11.90
CA ALA A 173 22.82 -14.53 12.85
C ALA A 173 21.50 -13.90 12.35
N LYS A 174 21.56 -12.69 11.78
CA LYS A 174 20.38 -12.03 11.20
C LYS A 174 19.86 -12.76 9.96
N ASP A 175 20.74 -13.27 9.09
CA ASP A 175 20.34 -14.04 7.92
C ASP A 175 19.64 -15.34 8.32
N GLN A 176 20.12 -16.03 9.37
CA GLN A 176 19.43 -17.19 9.93
C GLN A 176 18.05 -16.83 10.50
N GLN A 177 17.93 -15.71 11.20
CA GLN A 177 16.66 -15.23 11.73
C GLN A 177 15.68 -14.86 10.60
N ILE A 178 16.15 -14.19 9.56
CA ILE A 178 15.36 -13.83 8.38
C ILE A 178 14.87 -15.11 7.68
N ALA A 179 15.75 -16.09 7.46
CA ALA A 179 15.38 -17.36 6.85
C ALA A 179 14.34 -18.13 7.70
N ALA A 180 14.49 -18.14 9.02
CA ALA A 180 13.52 -18.75 9.93
C ALA A 180 12.15 -18.04 9.86
N LEU A 181 12.13 -16.70 9.91
CA LEU A 181 10.90 -15.91 9.81
C LEU A 181 10.23 -16.01 8.43
N GLN A 182 11.00 -16.15 7.35
CA GLN A 182 10.45 -16.39 6.02
C GLN A 182 9.75 -17.74 5.96
N LYS A 183 10.38 -18.79 6.49
CA LYS A 183 9.79 -20.13 6.57
C LYS A 183 8.53 -20.15 7.44
N GLU A 184 8.56 -19.51 8.60
CA GLU A 184 7.39 -19.40 9.48
C GLU A 184 6.24 -18.65 8.79
N ASN A 185 6.52 -17.55 8.08
CA ASN A 185 5.51 -16.84 7.30
C ASN A 185 4.93 -17.70 6.16
N GLU A 186 5.76 -18.48 5.46
CA GLU A 186 5.28 -19.40 4.43
C GLU A 186 4.37 -20.49 5.02
N GLU A 187 4.75 -21.08 6.15
CA GLU A 187 3.94 -22.07 6.88
C GLU A 187 2.60 -21.47 7.34
N ILE A 188 2.61 -20.26 7.92
CA ILE A 188 1.40 -19.55 8.34
C ILE A 188 0.48 -19.23 7.15
N LEU A 189 1.02 -18.82 6.01
CA LEU A 189 0.23 -18.54 4.81
C LEU A 189 -0.46 -19.81 4.27
N ILE A 190 0.27 -20.93 4.25
CA ILE A 190 -0.30 -22.23 3.85
C ILE A 190 -1.41 -22.66 4.82
N GLU A 191 -1.19 -22.54 6.13
CA GLU A 191 -2.21 -22.88 7.14
C GLU A 191 -3.44 -21.98 7.03
N LEU A 192 -3.24 -20.67 6.81
CA LEU A 192 -4.32 -19.71 6.61
C LEU A 192 -5.18 -20.06 5.39
N ASP A 193 -4.56 -20.44 4.27
CA ASP A 193 -5.27 -20.82 3.06
C ASP A 193 -6.04 -22.14 3.23
N GLN A 194 -5.44 -23.13 3.89
CA GLN A 194 -6.12 -24.38 4.25
C GLN A 194 -7.32 -24.15 5.18
N LEU A 195 -7.16 -23.27 6.18
CA LEU A 195 -8.23 -22.93 7.11
C LEU A 195 -9.38 -22.20 6.39
N ARG A 196 -9.05 -21.28 5.47
CA ARG A 196 -10.05 -20.59 4.64
C ARG A 196 -10.82 -21.55 3.75
N GLU A 197 -10.14 -22.47 3.07
CA GLU A 197 -10.79 -23.45 2.21
C GLU A 197 -11.68 -24.40 3.02
N THR A 198 -11.20 -24.85 4.18
CA THR A 198 -11.96 -25.71 5.10
C THR A 198 -13.20 -25.00 5.62
N ASN A 199 -13.07 -23.75 6.06
CA ASN A 199 -14.20 -22.96 6.54
C ASN A 199 -15.22 -22.66 5.43
N ALA A 200 -14.77 -22.39 4.21
CA ALA A 200 -15.67 -22.19 3.08
C ALA A 200 -16.48 -23.46 2.77
N LYS A 201 -15.84 -24.64 2.82
CA LYS A 201 -16.52 -25.94 2.64
C LYS A 201 -17.53 -26.20 3.76
N THR A 202 -17.15 -25.99 5.02
CA THR A 202 -18.06 -26.24 6.16
C THR A 202 -19.26 -25.29 6.15
N ILE A 203 -19.07 -24.01 5.83
CA ILE A 203 -20.18 -23.05 5.68
C ILE A 203 -21.15 -23.54 4.60
N LYS A 204 -20.65 -23.88 3.42
CA LYS A 204 -21.49 -24.38 2.32
C LYS A 204 -22.25 -25.66 2.69
N ASP A 205 -21.59 -26.59 3.38
CA ASP A 205 -22.23 -27.81 3.86
C ASP A 205 -23.31 -27.54 4.91
N LEU A 206 -23.07 -26.61 5.83
CA LEU A 206 -24.05 -26.21 6.83
C LEU A 206 -25.25 -25.51 6.19
N GLU A 207 -25.04 -24.63 5.21
CA GLU A 207 -26.11 -23.98 4.46
C GLU A 207 -26.97 -25.01 3.70
N ASN A 208 -26.33 -25.95 3.01
CA ASN A 208 -27.03 -27.03 2.30
C ASN A 208 -27.85 -27.90 3.27
N LYS A 209 -27.28 -28.27 4.42
CA LYS A 209 -28.00 -29.02 5.46
C LYS A 209 -29.17 -28.22 6.02
N ASN A 210 -28.99 -26.92 6.29
CA ASN A 210 -30.04 -26.08 6.84
C ASN A 210 -31.21 -25.93 5.87
N ASN A 211 -30.93 -25.75 4.57
CA ASN A 211 -31.95 -25.73 3.52
C ASN A 211 -32.68 -27.08 3.39
N THR A 212 -31.94 -28.18 3.52
CA THR A 212 -32.52 -29.54 3.51
C THR A 212 -33.42 -29.77 4.74
N TYR A 213 -32.98 -29.33 5.92
CA TYR A 213 -33.80 -29.44 7.13
C TYR A 213 -35.03 -28.54 7.09
N ALA A 214 -34.92 -27.31 6.58
CA ALA A 214 -36.06 -26.42 6.42
C ALA A 214 -37.12 -27.03 5.48
N SER A 215 -36.71 -27.53 4.31
CA SER A 215 -37.62 -28.20 3.37
C SER A 215 -38.22 -29.49 3.92
N LEU A 216 -37.44 -30.29 4.67
CA LEU A 216 -37.94 -31.48 5.35
C LEU A 216 -38.97 -31.13 6.43
N ILE A 217 -38.71 -30.11 7.25
CA ILE A 217 -39.64 -29.65 8.29
C ILE A 217 -40.94 -29.16 7.66
N ASP A 218 -40.87 -28.36 6.59
CA ASP A 218 -42.07 -27.90 5.88
C ASP A 218 -42.86 -29.09 5.28
N THR A 219 -42.18 -30.08 4.70
CA THR A 219 -42.80 -31.29 4.15
C THR A 219 -43.47 -32.12 5.25
N LEU A 220 -42.78 -32.35 6.37
CA LEU A 220 -43.31 -33.11 7.50
C LEU A 220 -44.50 -32.41 8.15
N ARG A 221 -44.46 -31.08 8.28
CA ARG A 221 -45.59 -30.28 8.76
C ARG A 221 -46.79 -30.38 7.83
N SER A 222 -46.58 -30.20 6.53
CA SER A 222 -47.66 -30.33 5.54
C SER A 222 -48.31 -31.72 5.58
N ARG A 223 -47.51 -32.79 5.71
CA ARG A 223 -48.03 -34.15 5.89
C ARG A 223 -48.76 -34.32 7.22
N LEU A 224 -48.23 -33.74 8.30
CA LEU A 224 -48.85 -33.79 9.62
C LEU A 224 -50.23 -33.11 9.61
N ASP A 225 -50.32 -31.93 9.00
CA ASP A 225 -51.58 -31.19 8.84
C ASP A 225 -52.60 -32.00 8.01
N GLN A 226 -52.16 -32.62 6.91
CA GLN A 226 -53.01 -33.47 6.07
C GLN A 226 -53.54 -34.71 6.79
N VAL A 227 -52.76 -35.30 7.71
CA VAL A 227 -53.14 -36.53 8.43
C VAL A 227 -53.98 -36.22 9.65
N GLN A 228 -53.58 -35.22 10.46
CA GLN A 228 -54.27 -34.92 11.71
C GLN A 228 -55.56 -34.14 11.48
N LYS A 229 -55.60 -33.22 10.49
CA LYS A 229 -56.75 -32.35 10.19
C LYS A 229 -57.41 -31.83 11.46
N TYR A 230 -56.65 -31.33 12.44
CA TYR A 230 -57.24 -30.85 13.68
C TYR A 230 -58.17 -29.68 13.39
N SER A 231 -59.36 -29.74 13.98
CA SER A 231 -60.30 -28.63 13.98
C SER A 231 -60.80 -28.39 15.38
N PHE A 232 -60.82 -27.11 15.76
CA PHE A 232 -61.36 -26.63 17.03
C PHE A 232 -62.75 -26.00 16.85
N GLU A 233 -63.34 -26.15 15.66
CA GLU A 233 -64.65 -25.62 15.34
C GLU A 233 -65.76 -26.41 16.05
N VAL A 234 -66.78 -25.68 16.48
CA VAL A 234 -67.94 -26.20 17.20
C VAL A 234 -69.17 -26.04 16.29
N PRO A 235 -70.14 -26.98 16.32
CA PRO A 235 -71.36 -26.81 15.55
C PRO A 235 -72.09 -25.54 15.95
N ASP A 236 -72.56 -24.80 14.95
CA ASP A 236 -73.38 -23.60 15.15
C ASP A 236 -74.79 -23.98 15.60
N GLY A 237 -75.30 -25.10 15.10
CA GLY A 237 -76.62 -25.60 15.43
C GLY A 237 -76.81 -27.04 14.98
N VAL A 238 -78.06 -27.48 14.97
CA VAL A 238 -78.49 -28.82 14.55
C VAL A 238 -79.77 -28.75 13.73
N VAL A 239 -79.91 -29.71 12.82
CA VAL A 239 -81.17 -29.98 12.12
C VAL A 239 -82.19 -30.51 13.12
N ARG A 240 -83.35 -29.87 13.21
CA ARG A 240 -84.45 -30.30 14.10
C ARG A 240 -85.37 -31.30 13.42
N THR A 241 -85.81 -30.99 12.21
CA THR A 241 -86.70 -31.83 11.40
C THR A 241 -86.39 -31.60 9.93
N VAL A 242 -86.66 -32.59 9.09
CA VAL A 242 -86.38 -32.55 7.65
C VAL A 242 -87.56 -33.12 6.87
N ASP A 243 -87.87 -32.48 5.75
CA ASP A 243 -88.74 -33.01 4.71
C ASP A 243 -87.91 -33.13 3.42
N ASN A 244 -87.38 -34.34 3.21
CA ASN A 244 -86.55 -34.66 2.04
C ASN A 244 -87.35 -34.65 0.73
N SER A 245 -88.69 -34.75 0.79
CA SER A 245 -89.52 -34.74 -0.43
C SER A 245 -89.69 -33.34 -1.01
N THR A 246 -89.77 -32.33 -0.14
CA THR A 246 -89.90 -30.91 -0.53
C THR A 246 -88.58 -30.16 -0.48
N GLY A 247 -87.52 -30.78 0.04
CA GLY A 247 -86.19 -30.19 0.16
C GLY A 247 -86.12 -29.10 1.23
N VAL A 248 -86.94 -29.21 2.27
CA VAL A 248 -87.06 -28.23 3.36
C VAL A 248 -86.55 -28.82 4.66
N VAL A 249 -85.79 -28.04 5.41
CA VAL A 249 -85.26 -28.42 6.71
C VAL A 249 -85.57 -27.33 7.74
N TRP A 250 -85.75 -27.71 9.00
CA TRP A 250 -85.88 -26.77 10.10
C TRP A 250 -84.70 -26.93 11.04
N ILE A 251 -84.09 -25.81 11.41
CA ILE A 251 -82.90 -25.75 12.26
C ILE A 251 -83.21 -25.09 13.60
N ASN A 252 -82.42 -25.39 14.62
CA ASN A 252 -82.57 -24.84 15.98
C ASN A 252 -81.97 -23.44 16.16
N LEU A 253 -81.86 -22.65 15.08
CA LEU A 253 -81.34 -21.29 15.07
C LEU A 253 -82.44 -20.32 14.63
N GLY A 254 -82.50 -19.13 15.21
CA GLY A 254 -83.52 -18.13 14.89
C GLY A 254 -83.16 -16.70 15.26
N GLU A 255 -84.19 -15.90 15.53
CA GLU A 255 -84.06 -14.46 15.80
C GLU A 255 -83.19 -14.16 17.03
N ALA A 256 -83.38 -14.91 18.12
CA ALA A 256 -82.62 -14.70 19.35
C ALA A 256 -81.13 -15.04 19.19
N ASP A 257 -80.81 -15.92 18.23
CA ASP A 257 -79.44 -16.30 17.89
C ASP A 257 -78.77 -15.27 16.96
N ARG A 258 -79.51 -14.27 16.47
CA ARG A 258 -79.07 -13.28 15.46
C ARG A 258 -78.68 -13.91 14.12
N LEU A 259 -79.41 -14.95 13.72
CA LEU A 259 -79.24 -15.59 12.42
C LEU A 259 -79.75 -14.66 11.30
N PRO A 260 -78.92 -14.28 10.30
CA PRO A 260 -79.41 -13.55 9.14
C PRO A 260 -80.13 -14.47 8.14
N LYS A 261 -81.07 -13.90 7.39
CA LYS A 261 -81.69 -14.59 6.24
C LYS A 261 -80.64 -14.84 5.15
N ARG A 262 -80.82 -15.90 4.37
CA ARG A 262 -79.92 -16.32 3.28
C ARG A 262 -78.52 -16.74 3.75
N MET A 263 -78.35 -17.00 5.04
CA MET A 263 -77.14 -17.65 5.54
C MET A 263 -77.11 -19.10 5.04
N THR A 264 -75.94 -19.55 4.61
CA THR A 264 -75.73 -20.93 4.16
C THR A 264 -74.88 -21.68 5.18
N PHE A 265 -75.28 -22.91 5.48
CA PHE A 265 -74.57 -23.81 6.36
C PHE A 265 -74.27 -25.11 5.66
N SER A 266 -73.15 -25.71 6.04
CA SER A 266 -72.84 -27.08 5.69
C SER A 266 -73.40 -28.01 6.76
N VAL A 267 -73.99 -29.11 6.32
CA VAL A 267 -74.55 -30.15 7.18
C VAL A 267 -73.53 -31.27 7.31
N TYR A 268 -73.17 -31.59 8.54
CA TYR A 268 -72.23 -32.63 8.89
C TYR A 268 -72.97 -33.88 9.35
N ARG A 269 -72.39 -35.06 9.08
CA ARG A 269 -72.95 -36.32 9.60
C ARG A 269 -72.86 -36.38 11.13
N LYS A 270 -73.85 -36.94 11.82
CA LYS A 270 -73.79 -37.15 13.30
C LYS A 270 -72.54 -37.88 13.80
N ALA A 271 -72.05 -38.86 13.05
CA ALA A 271 -70.86 -39.63 13.38
C ALA A 271 -69.57 -38.96 12.85
N HIS A 272 -69.51 -37.63 12.86
CA HIS A 272 -68.33 -36.87 12.43
C HIS A 272 -67.21 -37.01 13.45
N GLN A 273 -65.97 -36.85 12.98
CA GLN A 273 -64.80 -36.82 13.87
C GLN A 273 -64.40 -35.39 14.26
N GLY A 274 -65.24 -34.40 13.95
CA GLY A 274 -65.08 -32.98 14.23
C GLY A 274 -65.73 -32.16 13.10
N ILE A 275 -65.84 -30.85 13.27
CA ILE A 275 -66.43 -29.95 12.26
C ILE A 275 -65.32 -29.15 11.58
N GLY A 276 -65.47 -28.81 10.32
CA GLY A 276 -64.48 -27.99 9.61
C GLY A 276 -63.11 -28.68 9.49
N ARG A 277 -63.08 -30.00 9.27
CA ARG A 277 -61.82 -30.79 9.08
C ARG A 277 -61.52 -31.05 7.61
N GLY A 278 -62.56 -31.24 6.80
CA GLY A 278 -62.52 -31.44 5.36
C GLY A 278 -63.92 -31.74 4.82
N GLU A 279 -64.05 -31.88 3.51
CA GLU A 279 -65.32 -32.18 2.83
C GLU A 279 -65.87 -33.57 3.18
N GLU A 280 -65.04 -34.52 3.60
CA GLU A 280 -65.44 -35.91 3.89
C GLU A 280 -66.47 -36.09 5.00
N ASP A 281 -66.59 -35.12 5.92
CA ASP A 281 -67.55 -35.15 7.02
C ASP A 281 -68.87 -34.43 6.68
N ILE A 282 -68.93 -33.77 5.51
CA ILE A 282 -70.06 -32.96 5.04
C ILE A 282 -70.97 -33.82 4.15
N ILE A 283 -72.26 -33.86 4.49
CA ILE A 283 -73.29 -34.64 3.79
C ILE A 283 -74.29 -33.75 3.04
N GLY A 284 -74.19 -32.43 3.18
CA GLY A 284 -75.06 -31.50 2.47
C GLY A 284 -74.82 -30.04 2.82
N ALA A 285 -75.64 -29.18 2.22
CA ALA A 285 -75.64 -27.74 2.46
C ALA A 285 -77.08 -27.21 2.46
N ILE A 286 -77.36 -26.25 3.34
CA ILE A 286 -78.69 -25.67 3.55
C ILE A 286 -78.62 -24.15 3.55
N GLU A 287 -79.62 -23.47 3.00
CA GLU A 287 -79.74 -22.02 2.97
C GLU A 287 -80.99 -21.57 3.73
N VAL A 288 -80.83 -20.66 4.68
CA VAL A 288 -81.92 -20.13 5.51
C VAL A 288 -82.87 -19.27 4.66
N THR A 289 -84.12 -19.69 4.53
CA THR A 289 -85.14 -18.98 3.74
C THR A 289 -86.02 -18.11 4.61
N LYS A 290 -86.42 -18.59 5.80
CA LYS A 290 -87.30 -17.87 6.72
C LYS A 290 -86.92 -18.12 8.17
N ILE A 291 -86.98 -17.06 8.98
CA ILE A 291 -86.86 -17.15 10.44
C ILE A 291 -88.29 -17.22 10.99
N LEU A 292 -88.61 -18.30 11.70
CA LEU A 292 -89.98 -18.59 12.17
C LEU A 292 -90.19 -18.26 13.65
N GLY A 293 -89.10 -18.11 14.43
CA GLY A 293 -89.16 -17.73 15.84
C GLY A 293 -87.79 -17.56 16.48
N PRO A 294 -87.71 -17.48 17.83
CA PRO A 294 -86.47 -17.20 18.55
C PRO A 294 -85.32 -18.18 18.27
N HIS A 295 -85.62 -19.48 18.16
CA HIS A 295 -84.64 -20.56 17.92
C HIS A 295 -85.16 -21.55 16.85
N LEU A 296 -85.85 -21.03 15.83
CA LEU A 296 -86.42 -21.85 14.78
C LEU A 296 -86.41 -21.11 13.45
N SER A 297 -85.80 -21.73 12.44
CA SER A 297 -85.77 -21.23 11.07
C SER A 297 -86.04 -22.36 10.07
N GLU A 298 -86.70 -22.00 8.99
CA GLU A 298 -86.86 -22.79 7.78
C GLU A 298 -85.68 -22.54 6.84
N ALA A 299 -85.08 -23.62 6.34
CA ALA A 299 -84.02 -23.59 5.37
C ALA A 299 -84.32 -24.54 4.22
N ARG A 300 -83.78 -24.23 3.05
CA ARG A 300 -83.81 -25.04 1.83
C ARG A 300 -82.57 -25.89 1.76
N ILE A 301 -82.68 -27.14 1.34
CA ILE A 301 -81.53 -27.97 0.96
C ILE A 301 -80.99 -27.48 -0.39
N VAL A 302 -79.73 -27.07 -0.41
CA VAL A 302 -78.99 -26.59 -1.59
C VAL A 302 -78.05 -27.67 -2.13
N GLY A 303 -77.66 -28.61 -1.29
CA GLY A 303 -76.94 -29.80 -1.69
C GLY A 303 -77.12 -30.93 -0.70
N ASP A 304 -77.12 -32.16 -1.22
CA ASP A 304 -77.30 -33.38 -0.46
C ASP A 304 -76.43 -34.51 -1.01
N ASP A 305 -76.03 -35.42 -0.13
CA ASP A 305 -75.51 -36.74 -0.49
C ASP A 305 -76.68 -37.73 -0.53
N ILE A 306 -76.94 -38.28 -1.72
CA ILE A 306 -78.03 -39.24 -1.96
C ILE A 306 -77.82 -40.52 -1.12
N TYR A 307 -76.58 -40.89 -0.81
CA TYR A 307 -76.26 -42.06 0.00
C TYR A 307 -76.32 -41.79 1.50
N GLN A 308 -76.21 -40.52 1.92
CA GLN A 308 -76.28 -40.08 3.32
C GLN A 308 -77.22 -38.87 3.45
N PRO A 309 -78.55 -39.08 3.38
CA PRO A 309 -79.51 -37.98 3.40
C PRO A 309 -79.52 -37.25 4.75
N ILE A 310 -79.73 -35.94 4.68
CA ILE A 310 -79.85 -35.06 5.85
C ILE A 310 -80.97 -35.57 6.77
N SER A 311 -80.68 -35.61 8.06
CA SER A 311 -81.51 -36.22 9.10
C SER A 311 -81.60 -35.35 10.37
N PRO A 312 -82.69 -35.48 11.17
CA PRO A 312 -82.83 -34.77 12.44
C PRO A 312 -81.67 -35.06 13.40
N GLY A 313 -80.99 -34.04 13.89
CA GLY A 313 -79.84 -34.10 14.79
C GLY A 313 -78.49 -34.01 14.08
N ASP A 314 -78.46 -33.88 12.75
CA ASP A 314 -77.23 -33.58 12.02
C ASP A 314 -76.74 -32.16 12.35
N PRO A 315 -75.47 -31.99 12.76
CA PRO A 315 -74.93 -30.67 13.06
C PRO A 315 -74.76 -29.81 11.81
N ILE A 316 -74.86 -28.50 12.01
CA ILE A 316 -74.64 -27.49 10.97
C ILE A 316 -73.52 -26.54 11.37
N TYR A 317 -72.76 -26.08 10.39
CA TYR A 317 -71.66 -25.15 10.61
C TYR A 317 -71.40 -24.27 9.39
N THR A 318 -71.05 -23.01 9.63
CA THR A 318 -70.51 -22.09 8.63
C THR A 318 -69.49 -21.16 9.28
N PRO A 319 -68.29 -21.01 8.71
CA PRO A 319 -67.32 -20.09 9.28
C PRO A 319 -67.72 -18.62 9.12
N LEU A 320 -68.62 -18.30 8.19
CA LEU A 320 -69.04 -16.91 7.88
C LEU A 320 -69.87 -16.26 8.98
N TRP A 321 -70.41 -17.05 9.91
CA TRP A 321 -71.31 -16.57 10.93
C TRP A 321 -70.84 -16.98 12.32
N GLY A 322 -71.11 -16.12 13.29
CA GLY A 322 -70.81 -16.34 14.69
C GLY A 322 -71.65 -15.42 15.56
N VAL A 323 -71.93 -15.87 16.79
CA VAL A 323 -72.79 -15.11 17.72
C VAL A 323 -72.00 -13.92 18.28
N GLY A 324 -72.41 -12.70 17.93
CA GLY A 324 -71.96 -11.47 18.59
C GLY A 324 -70.95 -10.60 17.82
N ARG A 325 -70.19 -11.13 16.85
CA ARG A 325 -69.30 -10.31 16.01
C ARG A 325 -69.23 -10.83 14.56
N PRO A 326 -69.01 -9.93 13.57
CA PRO A 326 -68.59 -10.31 12.23
C PRO A 326 -67.31 -11.14 12.25
N GLU A 327 -67.27 -12.21 11.48
CA GLU A 327 -66.06 -13.02 11.31
C GLU A 327 -65.12 -12.35 10.29
N THR A 328 -63.81 -12.42 10.53
CA THR A 328 -62.81 -11.82 9.62
C THR A 328 -61.92 -12.89 9.01
N PHE A 329 -61.60 -12.72 7.73
CA PHE A 329 -60.82 -13.64 6.93
C PHE A 329 -59.68 -12.92 6.22
N ALA A 330 -58.62 -13.66 5.97
CA ALA A 330 -57.58 -13.25 5.05
C ALA A 330 -57.59 -14.15 3.82
N ILE A 331 -57.31 -13.59 2.65
CA ILE A 331 -57.32 -14.36 1.39
C ILE A 331 -55.99 -14.16 0.67
N SER A 332 -55.42 -15.23 0.14
CA SER A 332 -54.15 -15.16 -0.59
C SER A 332 -54.11 -16.14 -1.76
N GLY A 333 -53.75 -15.64 -2.93
CA GLY A 333 -53.57 -16.44 -4.15
C GLY A 333 -54.67 -16.20 -5.19
N ILE A 334 -54.64 -17.01 -6.24
CA ILE A 334 -55.59 -16.92 -7.36
C ILE A 334 -56.87 -17.66 -6.94
N ILE A 335 -58.01 -17.00 -7.05
CA ILE A 335 -59.31 -17.57 -6.67
C ILE A 335 -60.07 -17.86 -7.96
N ASP A 336 -60.14 -19.12 -8.39
CA ASP A 336 -60.95 -19.55 -9.52
C ASP A 336 -62.08 -20.44 -8.98
N LEU A 337 -63.30 -19.90 -8.92
CA LEU A 337 -64.44 -20.60 -8.32
C LEU A 337 -65.17 -21.48 -9.33
N ASP A 338 -65.16 -21.12 -10.63
CA ASP A 338 -65.90 -21.82 -11.68
C ASP A 338 -65.03 -22.63 -12.65
N GLY A 339 -63.71 -22.58 -12.48
CA GLY A 339 -62.73 -23.35 -13.23
C GLY A 339 -62.48 -22.80 -14.63
N ASP A 340 -62.73 -21.51 -14.87
CA ASP A 340 -62.50 -20.87 -16.18
C ASP A 340 -61.09 -20.28 -16.35
N GLY A 341 -60.25 -20.37 -15.32
CA GLY A 341 -58.88 -19.87 -15.30
C GLY A 341 -58.76 -18.36 -15.06
N LYS A 342 -59.85 -17.68 -14.67
CA LYS A 342 -59.84 -16.27 -14.26
C LYS A 342 -60.10 -16.14 -12.77
N SER A 343 -59.69 -15.00 -12.22
CA SER A 343 -59.91 -14.70 -10.82
C SER A 343 -61.36 -14.26 -10.56
N ASP A 344 -62.05 -15.04 -9.73
CA ASP A 344 -63.36 -14.82 -9.14
C ASP A 344 -63.27 -14.17 -7.74
N MET A 345 -62.17 -13.49 -7.45
CA MET A 345 -61.95 -12.85 -6.15
C MET A 345 -63.09 -11.89 -5.75
N ASP A 346 -63.60 -11.09 -6.68
CA ASP A 346 -64.73 -10.18 -6.43
C ASP A 346 -66.01 -10.93 -6.05
N LEU A 347 -66.23 -12.11 -6.63
CA LEU A 347 -67.38 -12.94 -6.31
C LEU A 347 -67.24 -13.52 -4.90
N LEU A 348 -66.05 -14.01 -4.54
CA LEU A 348 -65.76 -14.48 -3.19
C LEU A 348 -65.96 -13.38 -2.14
N THR A 349 -65.44 -12.18 -2.40
CA THR A 349 -65.64 -10.99 -1.55
C THR A 349 -67.11 -10.72 -1.32
N ARG A 350 -67.93 -10.71 -2.38
CA ARG A 350 -69.38 -10.50 -2.25
C ARG A 350 -70.06 -11.60 -1.45
N ILE A 351 -69.63 -12.86 -1.58
CA ILE A 351 -70.20 -13.97 -0.80
C ILE A 351 -69.94 -13.75 0.70
N ILE A 352 -68.70 -13.40 1.06
CA ILE A 352 -68.28 -13.14 2.45
C ILE A 352 -69.02 -11.92 3.02
N GLU A 353 -69.08 -10.82 2.28
CA GLU A 353 -69.75 -9.59 2.71
C GLU A 353 -71.27 -9.76 2.86
N ASN A 354 -71.92 -10.52 1.96
CA ASN A 354 -73.36 -10.80 2.06
C ASN A 354 -73.71 -11.60 3.33
N ALA A 355 -72.76 -12.37 3.85
CA ALA A 355 -72.90 -13.08 5.12
C ALA A 355 -72.56 -12.21 6.35
N ASN A 356 -72.28 -10.92 6.14
CA ASN A 356 -71.83 -9.96 7.17
C ASN A 356 -70.47 -10.34 7.80
N ALA A 357 -69.62 -11.05 7.06
CA ALA A 357 -68.22 -11.26 7.38
C ALA A 357 -67.33 -10.24 6.64
N LYS A 358 -66.06 -10.13 7.04
CA LYS A 358 -65.10 -9.14 6.49
C LYS A 358 -63.83 -9.81 6.00
N ILE A 359 -63.19 -9.20 5.00
CA ILE A 359 -61.82 -9.55 4.60
C ILE A 359 -60.91 -8.47 5.16
N ASP A 360 -59.98 -8.83 6.05
CA ASP A 360 -59.06 -7.89 6.70
C ASP A 360 -57.71 -7.79 5.99
N ASN A 361 -57.32 -8.84 5.27
CA ASN A 361 -56.09 -8.91 4.49
C ASN A 361 -56.31 -9.67 3.20
N GLN A 362 -55.70 -9.17 2.13
CA GLN A 362 -55.77 -9.81 0.84
C GLN A 362 -54.43 -9.72 0.12
N VAL A 363 -53.98 -10.83 -0.46
CA VAL A 363 -52.92 -10.84 -1.46
C VAL A 363 -53.57 -11.12 -2.80
N THR A 364 -53.61 -10.10 -3.64
CA THR A 364 -54.25 -10.17 -4.96
C THR A 364 -53.40 -10.95 -5.96
N GLU A 365 -54.00 -11.33 -7.09
CA GLU A 365 -53.31 -12.00 -8.20
C GLU A 365 -52.12 -11.20 -8.77
N ASN A 366 -52.07 -9.89 -8.54
CA ASN A 366 -50.99 -9.01 -8.99
C ASN A 366 -49.81 -8.94 -8.02
N GLY A 367 -49.84 -9.69 -6.90
CA GLY A 367 -48.81 -9.62 -5.86
C GLY A 367 -48.98 -8.44 -4.89
N GLU A 368 -50.02 -7.62 -5.06
CA GLU A 368 -50.33 -6.53 -4.13
C GLU A 368 -50.98 -7.08 -2.87
N ARG A 369 -50.43 -6.69 -1.72
CA ARG A 369 -50.96 -7.00 -0.40
C ARG A 369 -51.71 -5.80 0.16
N THR A 370 -52.99 -5.98 0.46
CA THR A 370 -53.84 -4.99 1.11
C THR A 370 -54.22 -5.44 2.53
N GLY A 371 -54.39 -4.49 3.45
CA GLY A 371 -54.69 -4.75 4.86
C GLY A 371 -53.51 -4.49 5.82
N ASP A 372 -53.83 -4.37 7.12
CA ASP A 372 -52.87 -3.98 8.18
C ASP A 372 -52.09 -5.18 8.78
N GLY A 373 -52.18 -6.35 8.16
CA GLY A 373 -51.58 -7.60 8.67
C GLY A 373 -52.59 -8.50 9.37
N LEU A 374 -52.26 -9.79 9.48
CA LEU A 374 -53.11 -10.78 10.12
C LEU A 374 -53.26 -10.48 11.62
N THR A 375 -54.41 -10.72 12.21
CA THR A 375 -54.63 -10.50 13.65
C THR A 375 -55.13 -11.76 14.34
N VAL A 376 -55.16 -11.77 15.68
CA VAL A 376 -55.81 -12.86 16.45
C VAL A 376 -57.32 -12.94 16.21
N HIS A 377 -57.91 -11.94 15.54
CA HIS A 377 -59.31 -11.94 15.17
C HIS A 377 -59.57 -12.53 13.78
N THR A 378 -58.51 -12.69 12.96
CA THR A 378 -58.60 -13.36 11.67
C THR A 378 -58.85 -14.85 11.90
N LYS A 379 -60.05 -15.32 11.54
CA LYS A 379 -60.47 -16.71 11.75
C LYS A 379 -59.65 -17.66 10.91
N PHE A 380 -59.63 -17.44 9.60
CA PHE A 380 -58.86 -18.24 8.64
C PHE A 380 -58.05 -17.39 7.67
N LEU A 381 -56.89 -17.90 7.28
CA LEU A 381 -56.22 -17.57 6.03
C LEU A 381 -56.67 -18.56 4.96
N VAL A 382 -57.46 -18.09 4.00
CA VAL A 382 -57.94 -18.86 2.85
C VAL A 382 -56.91 -18.76 1.72
N ILE A 383 -56.36 -19.90 1.33
CA ILE A 383 -55.35 -19.97 0.27
C ILE A 383 -55.99 -20.49 -1.02
N GLY A 384 -55.90 -19.68 -2.06
CA GLY A 384 -56.26 -20.03 -3.43
C GLY A 384 -55.18 -20.82 -4.15
N GLU A 385 -55.35 -20.94 -5.47
CA GLU A 385 -54.35 -21.58 -6.33
C GLU A 385 -53.04 -20.77 -6.34
N SER A 386 -51.92 -21.49 -6.28
CA SER A 386 -50.59 -20.90 -6.38
C SER A 386 -50.18 -20.84 -7.86
N PRO A 387 -49.59 -19.73 -8.33
CA PRO A 387 -49.20 -19.62 -9.73
C PRO A 387 -48.09 -20.61 -10.10
N ASP A 388 -48.21 -21.22 -11.28
CA ASP A 388 -47.15 -22.04 -11.87
C ASP A 388 -46.17 -21.15 -12.66
N VAL A 389 -45.01 -20.88 -12.06
CA VAL A 389 -43.96 -20.02 -12.65
C VAL A 389 -43.38 -20.61 -13.94
N GLU A 390 -43.44 -21.95 -14.11
CA GLU A 390 -42.94 -22.62 -15.31
C GLU A 390 -43.89 -22.44 -16.51
N ALA A 391 -45.18 -22.16 -16.25
CA ALA A 391 -46.19 -21.93 -17.27
C ALA A 391 -46.20 -20.49 -17.83
N ALA A 392 -45.37 -19.59 -17.30
CA ALA A 392 -45.31 -18.20 -17.71
C ALA A 392 -44.75 -18.03 -19.14
N LYS A 393 -45.37 -17.16 -19.94
CA LYS A 393 -45.02 -16.96 -21.36
C LYS A 393 -44.03 -15.82 -21.60
N THR A 394 -43.85 -14.93 -20.63
CA THR A 394 -42.93 -13.78 -20.68
C THR A 394 -42.17 -13.61 -19.37
N ASP A 395 -40.99 -12.97 -19.42
CA ASP A 395 -40.18 -12.72 -18.21
C ASP A 395 -40.91 -11.81 -17.20
N GLU A 396 -41.66 -10.80 -17.67
CA GLU A 396 -42.50 -9.95 -16.81
C GLU A 396 -43.60 -10.74 -16.09
N GLN A 397 -44.17 -11.78 -16.72
CA GLN A 397 -45.14 -12.66 -16.08
C GLN A 397 -44.47 -13.54 -15.02
N ARG A 398 -43.25 -14.01 -15.28
CA ARG A 398 -42.46 -14.79 -14.32
C ARG A 398 -42.15 -13.99 -13.08
N ASP A 399 -41.70 -12.75 -13.22
CA ASP A 399 -41.38 -11.87 -12.10
C ASP A 399 -42.61 -11.61 -11.22
N LYS A 400 -43.77 -11.32 -11.84
CA LYS A 400 -45.04 -11.15 -11.11
C LYS A 400 -45.49 -12.42 -10.38
N MET A 401 -45.36 -13.59 -11.01
CA MET A 401 -45.70 -14.87 -10.37
C MET A 401 -44.75 -15.19 -9.21
N GLN A 402 -43.46 -14.87 -9.34
CA GLN A 402 -42.49 -15.02 -8.26
C GLN A 402 -42.77 -14.08 -7.09
N GLU A 403 -43.12 -12.82 -7.38
CA GLU A 403 -43.51 -11.85 -6.36
C GLU A 403 -44.79 -12.30 -5.62
N LEU A 404 -45.81 -12.77 -6.35
CA LEU A 404 -47.01 -13.35 -5.76
C LEU A 404 -46.66 -14.54 -4.85
N LEU A 405 -45.82 -15.48 -5.31
CA LEU A 405 -45.39 -16.61 -4.48
C LEU A 405 -44.64 -16.18 -3.22
N ALA A 406 -43.77 -15.18 -3.32
CA ALA A 406 -43.06 -14.62 -2.18
C ALA A 406 -44.05 -14.02 -1.17
N LYS A 407 -45.06 -13.27 -1.62
CA LYS A 407 -46.11 -12.69 -0.78
C LYS A 407 -47.04 -13.73 -0.17
N MET A 408 -47.42 -14.76 -0.94
CA MET A 408 -48.17 -15.92 -0.42
C MET A 408 -47.38 -16.67 0.65
N LYS A 409 -46.05 -16.78 0.51
CA LYS A 409 -45.19 -17.37 1.53
C LYS A 409 -45.11 -16.50 2.78
N GLU A 410 -44.93 -15.19 2.62
CA GLU A 410 -44.87 -14.20 3.71
C GLU A 410 -46.14 -14.25 4.58
N ILE A 411 -47.33 -14.15 3.96
CA ILE A 411 -48.59 -14.18 4.71
C ILE A 411 -48.87 -15.55 5.34
N ARG A 412 -48.41 -16.65 4.73
CA ARG A 412 -48.49 -17.99 5.32
C ARG A 412 -47.58 -18.14 6.53
N GLU A 413 -46.37 -17.60 6.48
CA GLU A 413 -45.46 -17.56 7.64
C GLU A 413 -46.02 -16.68 8.75
N GLU A 414 -46.59 -15.53 8.42
CA GLU A 414 -47.27 -14.68 9.38
C GLU A 414 -48.46 -15.38 10.04
N ALA A 415 -49.28 -16.10 9.27
CA ALA A 415 -50.39 -16.89 9.79
C ALA A 415 -49.88 -17.94 10.79
N ARG A 416 -48.75 -18.60 10.47
CA ARG A 416 -48.09 -19.55 11.39
C ARG A 416 -47.64 -18.87 12.68
N LEU A 417 -46.99 -17.70 12.60
CA LEU A 417 -46.51 -16.97 13.77
C LEU A 417 -47.65 -16.49 14.67
N LYS A 418 -48.77 -16.10 14.08
CA LYS A 418 -49.95 -15.58 14.78
C LYS A 418 -50.99 -16.66 15.11
N ALA A 419 -50.66 -17.94 14.84
CA ALA A 419 -51.54 -19.09 15.03
C ALA A 419 -52.91 -18.99 14.32
N VAL A 420 -52.96 -18.30 13.18
CA VAL A 420 -54.13 -18.25 12.29
C VAL A 420 -54.19 -19.52 11.47
N ARG A 421 -55.34 -20.19 11.45
CA ARG A 421 -55.51 -21.44 10.73
C ARG A 421 -55.56 -21.20 9.22
N VAL A 422 -54.75 -21.95 8.49
CA VAL A 422 -54.65 -21.91 7.03
C VAL A 422 -55.54 -23.00 6.45
N ILE A 423 -56.42 -22.63 5.51
CA ILE A 423 -57.31 -23.57 4.80
C ILE A 423 -57.26 -23.32 3.30
N GLY A 424 -57.44 -24.36 2.50
CA GLY A 424 -57.58 -24.23 1.05
C GLY A 424 -58.92 -23.60 0.67
N ILE A 425 -58.97 -22.95 -0.49
CA ILE A 425 -60.22 -22.36 -1.01
C ILE A 425 -61.33 -23.41 -1.13
N ASN A 426 -61.04 -24.61 -1.61
CA ASN A 426 -62.04 -25.68 -1.74
C ASN A 426 -62.64 -26.08 -0.38
N ASP A 427 -61.81 -26.25 0.66
CA ASP A 427 -62.28 -26.55 2.00
C ASP A 427 -63.14 -25.40 2.55
N PHE A 428 -62.72 -24.15 2.33
CA PHE A 428 -63.50 -22.99 2.73
C PHE A 428 -64.88 -22.96 2.07
N LEU A 429 -64.95 -23.17 0.75
CA LEU A 429 -66.22 -23.24 0.00
C LEU A 429 -67.12 -24.37 0.52
N SER A 430 -66.52 -25.53 0.77
CA SER A 430 -67.19 -26.67 1.36
C SER A 430 -67.74 -26.35 2.75
N TYR A 431 -67.02 -25.60 3.59
CA TYR A 431 -67.50 -25.22 4.93
C TYR A 431 -68.63 -24.20 4.93
N ILE A 432 -68.67 -23.29 3.95
CA ILE A 432 -69.76 -22.30 3.82
C ILE A 432 -70.98 -22.85 3.08
N GLY A 433 -70.93 -24.12 2.63
CA GLY A 433 -71.99 -24.78 1.87
C GLY A 433 -72.15 -24.21 0.46
N TYR A 434 -71.10 -23.58 -0.08
CA TYR A 434 -71.12 -23.03 -1.42
C TYR A 434 -70.84 -24.12 -2.45
N LYS A 435 -71.79 -24.35 -3.36
CA LYS A 435 -71.57 -25.19 -4.53
C LYS A 435 -71.39 -24.30 -5.77
N PRO A 436 -70.24 -24.37 -6.46
CA PRO A 436 -70.04 -23.65 -7.70
C PRO A 436 -71.12 -24.02 -8.71
N GLN A 437 -71.95 -23.04 -9.08
CA GLN A 437 -72.88 -23.18 -10.20
C GLN A 437 -72.25 -22.50 -11.39
N ARG A 438 -71.78 -23.28 -12.37
CA ARG A 438 -71.20 -22.72 -13.59
C ARG A 438 -72.24 -21.85 -14.30
N ARG A 439 -72.01 -20.54 -14.32
CA ARG A 439 -72.93 -19.57 -14.93
C ARG A 439 -72.67 -19.53 -16.42
N LEU A 440 -73.36 -20.41 -17.14
CA LEU A 440 -73.40 -20.52 -18.62
C LEU A 440 -72.16 -21.19 -19.25
N PHE A 441 -72.42 -22.04 -20.23
CA PHE A 441 -71.40 -22.64 -21.07
C PHE A 441 -70.86 -21.60 -22.05
N VAL A 442 -69.57 -21.24 -21.95
CA VAL A 442 -68.87 -20.40 -22.93
C VAL A 442 -68.26 -21.32 -24.01
N PRO A 443 -68.66 -21.22 -25.28
CA PRO A 443 -68.05 -22.01 -26.36
C PRO A 443 -66.55 -21.69 -26.48
N GLY A 444 -65.70 -22.71 -26.39
CA GLY A 444 -64.24 -22.59 -26.52
C GLY A 444 -63.43 -22.74 -25.22
N SER A 445 -64.08 -22.91 -24.06
CA SER A 445 -63.40 -23.00 -22.75
C SER A 445 -62.71 -24.34 -22.44
N GLY A 446 -62.58 -25.26 -23.41
CA GLY A 446 -61.90 -26.56 -23.21
C GLY A 446 -62.62 -27.58 -22.30
N VAL A 447 -63.65 -27.18 -21.54
CA VAL A 447 -64.39 -28.04 -20.60
C VAL A 447 -65.68 -28.58 -21.25
N LYS A 448 -65.94 -29.89 -21.12
CA LYS A 448 -67.16 -30.55 -21.64
C LYS A 448 -68.43 -29.88 -21.10
N SER A 449 -69.40 -29.63 -21.98
CA SER A 449 -70.70 -29.06 -21.61
C SER A 449 -71.53 -30.07 -20.80
N PRO A 450 -72.18 -29.68 -19.69
CA PRO A 450 -73.14 -30.53 -18.99
C PRO A 450 -74.46 -30.69 -19.78
N ILE A 451 -74.69 -29.86 -20.80
CA ILE A 451 -75.82 -30.02 -21.70
C ILE A 451 -75.49 -31.20 -22.61
N LYS A 452 -76.24 -32.31 -22.49
CA LYS A 452 -76.26 -33.35 -23.52
C LYS A 452 -76.50 -32.64 -24.85
N GLN A 453 -75.49 -32.64 -25.73
CA GLN A 453 -75.65 -32.20 -27.12
C GLN A 453 -76.97 -32.77 -27.62
N GLY A 454 -77.84 -31.87 -28.08
CA GLY A 454 -79.26 -32.12 -28.24
C GLY A 454 -79.53 -33.50 -28.84
N ALA A 455 -80.55 -34.16 -28.30
CA ALA A 455 -81.30 -35.12 -29.07
C ALA A 455 -81.64 -34.43 -30.39
N LYS A 456 -80.94 -34.81 -31.48
CA LYS A 456 -81.47 -34.61 -32.82
C LYS A 456 -82.73 -35.46 -32.86
N VAL A 457 -83.86 -34.88 -32.48
CA VAL A 457 -85.16 -35.40 -32.87
C VAL A 457 -85.14 -35.37 -34.39
N THR A 458 -84.91 -36.54 -34.96
CA THR A 458 -84.90 -36.76 -36.39
C THR A 458 -86.36 -36.66 -36.83
N GLY A 459 -86.72 -35.54 -37.43
CA GLY A 459 -88.03 -35.34 -38.04
C GLY A 459 -88.95 -34.38 -37.31
N VAL A 460 -88.64 -33.08 -37.38
CA VAL A 460 -89.70 -32.07 -37.53
C VAL A 460 -89.21 -31.08 -38.59
N ASN A 461 -89.77 -31.18 -39.79
CA ASN A 461 -89.70 -30.13 -40.81
C ASN A 461 -90.62 -28.99 -40.36
N ASP A 462 -90.17 -28.14 -39.44
CA ASP A 462 -90.87 -26.88 -39.20
C ASP A 462 -90.43 -25.87 -40.25
N VAL A 463 -91.16 -25.92 -41.36
CA VAL A 463 -91.34 -24.79 -42.25
C VAL A 463 -91.95 -23.68 -41.41
N SER A 464 -91.24 -22.56 -41.26
CA SER A 464 -91.81 -21.37 -40.64
C SER A 464 -93.09 -20.97 -41.37
N THR A 465 -94.26 -21.20 -40.77
CA THR A 465 -95.52 -20.60 -41.19
C THR A 465 -95.53 -19.16 -40.70
N GLY A 466 -94.66 -18.35 -41.33
CA GLY A 466 -94.60 -16.90 -41.14
C GLY A 466 -95.89 -16.27 -41.62
N THR A 467 -96.92 -16.31 -40.77
CA THR A 467 -98.15 -15.55 -40.95
C THR A 467 -97.83 -14.11 -40.57
N VAL A 468 -97.32 -13.34 -41.53
CA VAL A 468 -97.16 -11.89 -41.39
C VAL A 468 -98.53 -11.23 -41.55
N SER A 469 -98.90 -10.38 -40.60
CA SER A 469 -100.10 -9.56 -40.66
C SER A 469 -100.10 -8.69 -41.93
N GLY A 470 -101.26 -8.55 -42.57
CA GLY A 470 -101.48 -7.90 -43.87
C GLY A 470 -101.23 -6.38 -43.93
N ALA A 471 -100.36 -5.84 -43.09
CA ALA A 471 -100.02 -4.42 -43.03
C ALA A 471 -98.92 -4.00 -44.02
N TYR A 472 -98.24 -4.95 -44.68
CA TYR A 472 -97.17 -4.66 -45.65
C TYR A 472 -97.24 -5.52 -46.91
N THR A 473 -98.35 -5.46 -47.63
CA THR A 473 -98.41 -5.91 -49.03
C THR A 473 -98.77 -4.75 -49.94
N ARG A 474 -97.75 -4.10 -50.51
CA ARG A 474 -97.79 -3.52 -51.86
C ARG A 474 -96.42 -2.95 -52.26
N GLY A 475 -95.88 -3.45 -53.38
CA GLY A 475 -95.00 -2.65 -54.23
C GLY A 475 -93.72 -3.31 -54.72
N LYS A 476 -93.82 -3.93 -55.90
CA LYS A 476 -92.79 -4.12 -56.95
C LYS A 476 -91.44 -4.73 -56.53
N GLY A 477 -91.17 -5.91 -57.10
CA GLY A 477 -89.88 -6.58 -57.03
C GLY A 477 -88.71 -5.70 -57.46
N LEU A 478 -87.74 -5.58 -56.56
CA LEU A 478 -86.40 -5.09 -56.85
C LEU A 478 -85.46 -6.30 -56.83
N LYS A 479 -84.71 -6.49 -57.92
CA LYS A 479 -83.67 -7.51 -58.01
C LYS A 479 -82.62 -7.27 -56.92
N GLN A 480 -82.20 -8.35 -56.26
CA GLN A 480 -81.13 -8.35 -55.28
C GLN A 480 -79.84 -7.81 -55.91
N GLN A 481 -79.30 -6.70 -55.41
CA GLN A 481 -78.01 -6.20 -55.84
C GLN A 481 -76.89 -6.98 -55.15
N THR A 482 -75.99 -7.55 -55.95
CA THR A 482 -74.73 -8.11 -55.48
C THR A 482 -73.79 -7.00 -55.04
N SER A 483 -73.30 -7.09 -53.80
CA SER A 483 -72.32 -6.17 -53.22
C SER A 483 -71.02 -6.16 -54.03
N SER A 484 -70.66 -5.01 -54.61
CA SER A 484 -69.30 -4.74 -55.09
C SER A 484 -68.44 -4.41 -53.87
N GLY A 485 -67.56 -5.33 -53.46
CA GLY A 485 -66.73 -5.21 -52.25
C GLY A 485 -65.74 -4.04 -52.23
N GLN A 486 -66.24 -2.80 -52.20
CA GLN A 486 -65.50 -1.58 -51.92
C GLN A 486 -66.05 -0.93 -50.65
N THR A 487 -65.22 -0.88 -49.62
CA THR A 487 -65.41 -0.08 -48.42
C THR A 487 -65.28 1.42 -48.72
N SER A 488 -66.09 2.24 -48.07
CA SER A 488 -66.16 3.69 -48.27
C SER A 488 -64.85 4.41 -47.92
N LYS A 489 -64.50 5.44 -48.72
CA LYS A 489 -63.32 6.31 -48.57
C LYS A 489 -63.40 7.29 -47.37
N VAL A 490 -64.17 6.99 -46.33
CA VAL A 490 -64.41 7.91 -45.20
C VAL A 490 -63.41 7.70 -44.04
N PHE A 491 -62.55 6.68 -44.10
CA PHE A 491 -61.48 6.46 -43.12
C PHE A 491 -60.11 6.25 -43.78
N GLY A 492 -59.78 7.07 -44.78
CA GLY A 492 -58.45 7.15 -45.35
C GLY A 492 -57.69 8.37 -44.82
N THR A 493 -56.74 8.13 -43.93
CA THR A 493 -55.49 8.89 -43.69
C THR A 493 -55.52 10.42 -43.88
N SER A 494 -55.36 11.15 -42.77
CA SER A 494 -54.63 12.42 -42.76
C SER A 494 -53.26 12.20 -42.12
N ASN A 495 -52.23 12.75 -42.77
CA ASN A 495 -50.85 12.89 -42.30
C ASN A 495 -50.72 13.46 -40.89
#